data_AF-A0A963CD38-F1
#
_entry.id   AF-A0A963CD38-F1
#
_cell.length_a   1.000
_cell.length_b   1.000
_cell.length_c   1.000
_cell.angle_alpha   90.00
_cell.angle_beta   90.00
_cell.angle_gamma   90.00
#
_symmetry.space_group_name_H-M   'P 1'
#
loop_
_entity.id
_entity.type
_entity.pdbx_description
1 polymer ?
#
loop_
_entity_poly.entity_id
_entity_poly.type
_entity_poly.pdbx_seq_one_letter_code
_entity_poly.pdbx_strand_id
1 'polypeptide(L)'
;MQTEDGRGLIELLGMAQLQQLSVFGALSPQAIEFLIARGRVLRLERDEVLYQPGDPGDCFYVVLQGSLSYHQQHRRQLAYVRDV
;
A
#
# COMPACT_ATOMS: atom_id res chain seq x y z
N MET A 1 -7.81 -10.71 -4.02
CA MET A 1 -6.73 -10.14 -3.19
C MET A 1 -6.01 -11.26 -2.48
N GLN A 2 -4.70 -11.40 -2.72
CA GLN A 2 -3.82 -12.35 -2.02
C GLN A 2 -2.96 -11.59 -0.99
N THR A 3 -2.61 -12.25 0.11
CA THR A 3 -1.90 -11.64 1.23
C THR A 3 -0.71 -12.49 1.61
N GLU A 4 0.47 -11.89 1.58
CA GLU A 4 1.75 -12.53 1.88
C GLU A 4 2.47 -11.80 3.04
N ASP A 5 3.42 -12.47 3.68
CA ASP A 5 4.27 -11.87 4.72
C ASP A 5 5.26 -10.87 4.10
N GLY A 6 5.44 -9.72 4.75
CA GLY A 6 6.38 -8.67 4.35
C GLY A 6 7.86 -9.03 4.49
N ARG A 7 8.23 -10.06 5.26
CA ARG A 7 9.65 -10.37 5.57
C ARG A 7 10.56 -10.53 4.36
N GLY A 8 10.06 -11.08 3.24
CA GLY A 8 10.83 -11.23 2.00
C GLY A 8 11.01 -9.94 1.19
N LEU A 9 10.33 -8.85 1.57
CA LEU A 9 10.29 -7.62 0.78
C LEU A 9 11.65 -6.90 0.74
N ILE A 10 12.39 -6.92 1.86
CA ILE A 10 13.72 -6.30 1.94
C ILE A 10 14.71 -7.06 1.06
N GLU A 11 14.62 -8.39 1.02
CA GLU A 11 15.47 -9.22 0.15
C GLU A 11 15.14 -8.99 -1.34
N LEU A 12 13.87 -8.77 -1.66
CA LEU A 12 13.39 -8.58 -3.03
C LEU A 12 13.74 -7.20 -3.61
N LEU A 13 13.50 -6.12 -2.85
CA LEU A 13 13.64 -4.74 -3.33
C LEU A 13 14.91 -4.04 -2.82
N GLY A 14 15.43 -4.48 -1.68
CA GLY A 14 16.53 -3.80 -0.99
C GLY A 14 16.11 -2.51 -0.27
N MET A 15 16.83 -2.18 0.80
CA MET A 15 16.53 -1.02 1.64
C MET A 15 16.59 0.32 0.88
N ALA A 16 17.54 0.47 -0.04
CA ALA A 16 17.70 1.70 -0.80
C ALA A 16 16.47 2.00 -1.69
N GLN A 17 15.87 0.97 -2.30
CA GLN A 17 14.68 1.14 -3.13
C GLN A 17 13.44 1.41 -2.27
N LEU A 18 13.31 0.73 -1.13
CA LEU A 18 12.23 0.98 -0.17
C LEU A 18 12.24 2.43 0.30
N GLN A 19 13.41 3.03 0.55
CA GLN A 19 13.52 4.44 0.91
C GLN A 19 13.12 5.41 -0.21
N GLN A 20 13.00 4.98 -1.46
CA GLN A 20 12.46 5.81 -2.54
C GLN A 20 10.93 5.76 -2.62
N LEU A 21 10.28 4.83 -1.90
CA LEU A 21 8.83 4.67 -1.93
C LEU A 21 8.16 5.64 -0.96
N SER A 22 7.37 6.58 -1.49
CA SER A 22 6.38 7.40 -0.75
C SER A 22 6.78 7.73 0.70
N VAL A 23 6.01 7.27 1.69
CA VAL A 23 6.21 7.54 3.12
C VAL A 23 7.52 6.97 3.68
N PHE A 24 8.10 5.93 3.07
CA PHE A 24 9.31 5.29 3.57
C PHE A 24 10.55 6.19 3.44
N GLY A 25 10.58 7.13 2.50
CA GLY A 25 11.73 8.04 2.35
C GLY A 25 11.96 8.98 3.53
N ALA A 26 10.93 9.21 4.37
CA ALA A 26 11.05 9.99 5.59
C ALA A 26 11.38 9.14 6.83
N LEU A 27 11.44 7.82 6.70
CA LEU A 27 11.62 6.89 7.82
C LEU A 27 13.06 6.40 7.92
N SER A 28 13.48 6.12 9.16
CA SER A 28 14.76 5.45 9.39
C SER A 28 14.73 4.00 8.88
N PRO A 29 15.89 3.41 8.55
CA PRO A 29 15.98 2.00 8.17
C PRO A 29 15.30 1.06 9.19
N GLN A 30 15.48 1.31 10.48
CA GLN A 30 14.88 0.49 11.54
C GLN A 30 13.34 0.62 11.58
N ALA A 31 12.80 1.81 11.28
CA ALA A 31 11.37 2.01 11.19
C ALA A 31 10.77 1.28 9.97
N ILE A 32 11.48 1.30 8.83
CA ILE A 32 11.09 0.54 7.64
C ILE A 32 11.11 -0.97 7.93
N GLU A 33 12.18 -1.49 8.54
CA GLU A 33 12.28 -2.88 8.97
C GLU A 33 11.13 -3.28 9.92
N PHE A 34 10.83 -2.42 10.90
CA PHE A 34 9.74 -2.64 11.84
C PHE A 34 8.38 -2.75 11.12
N LEU A 35 8.11 -1.84 10.17
CA LEU A 35 6.88 -1.83 9.40
C LEU A 35 6.77 -3.06 8.49
N ILE A 36 7.86 -3.43 7.81
CA ILE A 36 7.88 -4.60 6.93
C ILE A 36 7.67 -5.90 7.70
N ALA A 37 8.33 -6.05 8.86
CA ALA A 37 8.23 -7.25 9.69
C ALA A 37 6.84 -7.47 10.33
N ARG A 38 6.02 -6.41 10.41
CA ARG A 38 4.66 -6.44 10.97
C ARG A 38 3.56 -6.23 9.93
N GLY A 39 3.95 -5.77 8.75
CA GLY A 39 3.07 -5.51 7.63
C GLY A 39 2.75 -6.76 6.83
N ARG A 40 1.93 -6.57 5.82
CA ARG A 40 1.53 -7.61 4.87
C ARG A 40 1.69 -7.06 3.46
N VAL A 41 2.07 -7.93 2.53
CA VAL A 41 2.10 -7.61 1.11
C VAL A 41 0.77 -8.05 0.52
N LEU A 42 0.10 -7.12 -0.14
CA LEU A 42 -1.15 -7.38 -0.83
C LEU A 42 -0.91 -7.40 -2.32
N ARG A 43 -1.40 -8.46 -2.97
CA ARG A 43 -1.47 -8.53 -4.42
C ARG A 43 -2.92 -8.40 -4.85
N LEU A 44 -3.15 -7.41 -5.70
CA LEU A 44 -4.44 -7.14 -6.32
C LEU A 44 -4.36 -7.49 -7.80
N GLU A 45 -5.40 -8.15 -8.29
CA GLU A 45 -5.64 -8.27 -9.72
C GLU A 45 -6.35 -7.02 -10.25
N ARG A 46 -6.38 -6.85 -11.59
CA ARG A 46 -7.10 -5.73 -12.21
C ARG A 46 -8.56 -5.71 -11.73
N ASP A 47 -9.05 -4.51 -11.44
CA ASP A 47 -10.41 -4.23 -10.96
C ASP A 47 -10.73 -4.79 -9.55
N GLU A 48 -9.76 -5.36 -8.82
CA GLU A 48 -9.95 -5.66 -7.41
C GLU A 48 -9.90 -4.40 -6.55
N VAL A 49 -10.83 -4.31 -5.59
CA VAL A 49 -10.95 -3.18 -4.67
C VAL A 49 -10.13 -3.45 -3.41
N LEU A 50 -9.23 -2.53 -3.06
CA LEU A 50 -8.40 -2.62 -1.86
C LEU A 50 -9.20 -2.40 -0.57
N TYR A 51 -10.02 -1.35 -0.54
CA TYR A 51 -10.96 -1.04 0.55
C TYR A 51 -12.11 -0.18 0.03
N GLN A 52 -13.21 -0.13 0.78
CA GLN A 52 -14.41 0.63 0.47
C GLN A 52 -14.77 1.64 1.58
N PRO A 53 -15.57 2.67 1.25
CA PRO A 53 -16.08 3.58 2.27
C PRO A 53 -16.85 2.84 3.37
N GLY A 54 -16.42 3.03 4.62
CA GLY A 54 -16.98 2.36 5.80
C GLY A 54 -16.10 1.24 6.35
N ASP A 55 -15.07 0.80 5.62
CA ASP A 55 -14.07 -0.10 6.15
C ASP A 55 -13.24 0.57 7.27
N PRO A 56 -12.79 -0.18 8.28
CA PRO A 56 -11.93 0.35 9.34
C PRO A 56 -10.64 0.97 8.79
N GLY A 57 -10.32 2.18 9.25
CA GLY A 57 -9.06 2.86 8.94
C GLY A 57 -8.00 2.59 10.00
N ASP A 58 -7.56 1.33 10.15
CA ASP A 58 -6.58 0.90 11.16
C ASP A 58 -5.15 0.72 10.60
N CYS A 59 -4.99 0.85 9.29
CA CYS A 59 -3.72 0.70 8.59
C CYS A 59 -3.60 1.69 7.43
N PHE A 60 -2.40 1.75 6.83
CA PHE A 60 -2.14 2.49 5.61
C PHE A 60 -1.48 1.57 4.58
N TYR A 61 -1.57 1.96 3.32
CA TYR A 61 -1.04 1.19 2.20
C TYR A 61 0.06 1.97 1.49
N VAL A 62 1.07 1.24 1.03
CA VAL A 62 2.15 1.78 0.19
C VAL A 62 2.15 0.97 -1.11
N VAL A 63 1.98 1.65 -2.24
CA VAL A 63 2.04 1.01 -3.55
C VAL A 63 3.48 0.65 -3.85
N LEU A 64 3.78 -0.65 -3.87
CA LEU A 64 5.11 -1.17 -4.19
C LEU A 64 5.35 -1.23 -5.71
N GLN A 65 4.30 -1.58 -6.46
CA GLN A 65 4.30 -1.68 -7.91
C GLN A 65 2.87 -1.56 -8.45
N GLY A 66 2.71 -0.87 -9.59
CA GLY A 66 1.42 -0.66 -10.25
C GLY A 66 0.83 0.71 -9.91
N SER A 67 -0.50 0.81 -10.02
CA SER A 67 -1.24 2.03 -9.70
C SER A 67 -2.60 1.69 -9.12
N LEU A 68 -3.11 2.55 -8.24
CA LEU A 68 -4.47 2.45 -7.69
C LEU A 68 -5.28 3.69 -8.03
N SER A 69 -6.50 3.50 -8.51
CA SER A 69 -7.45 4.59 -8.71
C SER A 69 -8.22 4.86 -7.42
N TYR A 70 -8.16 6.09 -6.93
CA TYR A 70 -8.94 6.54 -5.79
C TYR A 70 -10.28 7.12 -6.25
N HIS A 71 -11.37 6.59 -5.71
CA HIS A 71 -12.72 7.07 -5.97
C HIS A 71 -13.36 7.61 -4.70
N GLN A 72 -13.89 8.83 -4.75
CA GLN A 72 -14.64 9.41 -3.65
C GLN A 72 -16.14 9.21 -3.88
N GLN A 73 -16.84 8.72 -2.86
CA GLN A 73 -18.28 8.58 -2.93
C GLN A 73 -18.95 9.92 -2.57
N HIS A 74 -19.61 10.55 -3.54
CA HIS A 74 -20.42 11.74 -3.33
C HIS A 74 -21.84 11.49 -3.85
N ARG A 75 -22.87 11.68 -3.01
CA ARG A 75 -24.30 11.49 -3.37
C ARG A 75 -24.63 10.12 -4.01
N ARG A 76 -24.08 9.02 -3.48
CA ARG A 76 -24.23 7.64 -3.99
C ARG A 76 -23.62 7.37 -5.38
N GLN A 77 -22.74 8.25 -5.88
CA GLN A 77 -21.96 8.00 -7.09
C GLN A 77 -20.47 7.97 -6.75
N LEU A 78 -19.74 7.04 -7.37
CA LEU A 78 -18.28 6.97 -7.29
C LEU A 78 -17.69 7.94 -8.32
N ALA A 79 -17.01 8.97 -7.84
CA ALA A 79 -16.26 9.90 -8.69
C ALA A 79 -14.78 9.52 -8.65
N TYR A 80 -14.17 9.27 -9.81
CA TYR A 80 -12.72 9.12 -9.93
C TYR A 80 -12.03 10.43 -9.49
N VAL A 81 -10.99 10.31 -8.68
CA VAL A 81 -10.24 11.46 -8.14
C VAL A 81 -8.84 11.53 -8.74
N ARG A 82 -8.06 10.44 -8.62
CA ARG A 82 -6.68 10.36 -9.09
C ARG A 82 -6.20 8.91 -9.12
N ASP A 83 -5.11 8.68 -9.85
CA ASP A 83 -4.26 7.50 -9.69
C ASP A 83 -3.12 7.78 -8.70
N VAL A 84 -2.69 6.75 -7.97
CA VAL A 84 -1.61 6.77 -6.98
C VAL A 84 -0.65 5.62 -7.23
#